data_AF-A0A7I7PF43-F1
#
_entry.id   AF-A0A7I7PF43-F1
#
_cell.length_a   1.000
_cell.length_b   1.000
_cell.length_c   1.000
_cell.angle_alpha   90.00
_cell.angle_beta   90.00
_cell.angle_gamma   90.00
#
_symmetry.space_group_name_H-M   'P 1'
#
loop_
_entity.id
_entity.type
_entity.pdbx_description
1 polymer ?
#
loop_
_entity_poly.entity_id
_entity_poly.type
_entity_poly.pdbx_seq_one_letter_code
_entity_poly.pdbx_strand_id
1 'polypeptide(L)' 'MALRKYEIQIDEDLLNEAIRRYHVHGPREAVHLALRTLVRGTDEEELSLEEEDPFGLGALHPQRSSDT' A
#
# COMPACT_ATOMS: atom_id res chain seq x y z
N MET A 1 17.69 14.71 -6.08
CA MET A 1 17.41 13.32 -6.49
C MET A 1 17.72 13.19 -7.97
N ALA A 2 18.63 12.28 -8.35
CA ALA A 2 18.96 12.05 -9.76
C ALA A 2 18.19 10.83 -10.28
N LEU A 3 17.44 11.00 -11.37
CA LEU A 3 16.74 9.90 -12.05
C LEU A 3 17.62 9.40 -13.19
N ARG A 4 17.79 8.08 -13.28
CA ARG A 4 18.44 7.41 -14.43
C ARG A 4 17.42 6.53 -15.13
N LYS A 5 17.50 6.47 -16.46
CA LYS A 5 16.70 5.55 -17.26
C LYS A 5 17.44 4.22 -17.35
N TYR A 6 16.74 3.14 -17.01
CA TYR A 6 17.18 1.77 -17.20
C TYR A 6 16.15 1.05 -18.05
N GLU A 7 16.60 0.11 -18.89
CA GLU A 7 15.73 -0.75 -19.68
C GLU A 7 15.84 -2.16 -19.11
N ILE A 8 14.72 -2.68 -18.62
CA ILE A 8 14.61 -3.99 -17.98
C ILE A 8 13.33 -4.66 -18.46
N GLN A 9 13.35 -5.99 -18.55
CA GLN A 9 12.16 -6.79 -18.81
C GLN A 9 11.51 -7.16 -17.48
N ILE A 10 10.20 -6.96 -17.39
CA ILE A 10 9.39 -7.26 -16.21
C ILE A 10 8.18 -8.04 -16.68
N ASP A 11 7.74 -9.01 -15.88
CA ASP A 11 6.48 -9.72 -16.09
C ASP A 11 5.31 -8.72 -16.09
N GLU A 12 4.54 -8.69 -17.18
CA GLU A 12 3.44 -7.75 -17.39
C GLU A 12 2.28 -8.01 -16.43
N ASP A 13 1.98 -9.26 -16.11
CA ASP A 13 0.89 -9.63 -15.22
C ASP A 13 1.22 -9.21 -13.78
N LEU A 14 2.48 -9.41 -13.36
CA LEU A 14 2.95 -8.96 -12.05
C LEU A 14 2.88 -7.44 -11.93
N LEU A 15 3.27 -6.73 -12.99
CA LEU A 15 3.26 -5.27 -13.02
C LEU A 15 1.83 -4.72 -12.97
N ASN A 16 0.91 -5.30 -13.74
CA ASN A 16 -0.50 -4.93 -13.74
C ASN A 16 -1.15 -5.22 -12.40
N GLU A 17 -0.83 -6.34 -11.76
CA GLU A 17 -1.33 -6.64 -10.42
C GLU A 17 -0.77 -5.69 -9.37
N ALA A 18 0.50 -5.27 -9.47
CA ALA A 18 1.05 -4.23 -8.61
C ALA A 18 0.35 -2.88 -8.80
N ILE A 19 0.09 -2.49 -10.06
CA ILE A 19 -0.67 -1.28 -10.38
C ILE A 19 -2.06 -1.32 -9.76
N ARG A 20 -2.77 -2.45 -9.90
CA ARG A 20 -4.10 -2.65 -9.35
C ARG A 20 -4.12 -2.68 -7.82
N ARG A 21 -3.24 -3.47 -7.20
CA ARG A 21 -3.20 -3.65 -5.74
C ARG A 21 -2.85 -2.35 -5.02
N TYR A 22 -1.88 -1.61 -5.54
CA TYR A 22 -1.38 -0.39 -4.91
C TYR A 22 -1.96 0.90 -5.50
N HIS A 23 -2.91 0.81 -6.43
CA HIS A 23 -3.61 1.95 -7.03
C HIS A 23 -2.68 3.03 -7.61
N VAL A 24 -1.55 2.62 -8.18
CA VAL A 24 -0.55 3.54 -8.76
C VAL A 24 -0.85 3.84 -10.23
N HIS A 25 -0.32 4.94 -10.76
CA HIS A 25 -0.70 5.45 -12.08
C HIS A 25 0.03 4.74 -13.24
N GLY A 26 0.98 3.86 -12.97
CA GLY A 26 1.61 3.07 -14.03
C GLY A 26 2.90 2.36 -13.65
N PRO A 27 3.59 1.77 -14.66
CA PRO A 27 4.74 0.90 -14.49
C PRO A 27 5.87 1.50 -13.66
N ARG A 28 6.21 2.76 -13.96
CA ARG A 28 7.30 3.46 -13.29
C ARG A 28 7.03 3.64 -11.81
N GLU A 29 5.79 3.94 -11.46
CA GLU A 29 5.40 4.19 -10.09
C GLU A 29 5.28 2.88 -9.31
N ALA A 30 4.76 1.82 -9.94
CA ALA A 30 4.75 0.47 -9.39
C ALA A 30 6.16 -0.02 -9.05
N VAL A 31 7.12 0.14 -9.98
CA VAL A 31 8.52 -0.23 -9.76
C VAL A 31 9.15 0.62 -8.67
N HIS A 32 8.89 1.94 -8.66
CA HIS A 32 9.44 2.82 -7.63
C HIS A 32 8.90 2.48 -6.23
N LEU A 33 7.61 2.18 -6.13
CA LEU A 33 6.97 1.75 -4.90
C LEU A 33 7.55 0.42 -4.43
N ALA A 34 7.68 -0.58 -5.32
CA ALA A 34 8.26 -1.87 -4.98
C ALA A 34 9.71 -1.73 -4.45
N LEU A 35 10.54 -0.94 -5.13
CA LEU A 35 11.91 -0.67 -4.67
C LEU A 35 11.93 0.03 -3.31
N ARG A 36 11.04 1.00 -3.09
CA ARG A 36 10.92 1.69 -1.80
C ARG A 36 10.51 0.75 -0.68
N THR A 37 9.54 -0.14 -0.93
CA THR A 37 9.08 -1.14 0.03
C THR A 37 10.17 -2.15 0.35
N LEU A 38 10.96 -2.60 -0.64
CA LEU A 38 12.10 -3.49 -0.40
C LEU A 38 13.17 -2.83 0.48
N VAL A 39 13.46 -1.55 0.26
CA VAL A 39 14.44 -0.82 1.08
C VAL A 39 13.90 -0.55 2.49
N ARG A 40 12.61 -0.20 2.63
CA ARG A 40 11.97 0.05 3.93
C ARG A 40 11.71 -1.22 4.74
N GLY A 41 11.33 -2.31 4.10
CA GLY A 41 11.07 -3.61 4.73
C GLY A 41 12.32 -4.30 5.29
N THR A 42 13.52 -3.77 5.01
CA THR A 42 14.74 -4.12 5.74
C THR A 42 14.83 -3.47 7.12
N ASP A 43 14.08 -2.39 7.36
CA ASP A 43 14.10 -1.60 8.61
C ASP A 43 12.81 -1.76 9.44
N GLU A 44 11.68 -2.15 8.83
CA GLU A 44 10.36 -2.19 9.48
C GLU A 44 9.68 -3.57 9.32
N GLU A 45 9.81 -4.44 10.33
CA GLU A 45 8.97 -5.63 10.55
C GLU A 45 7.54 -5.28 11.03
N GLU A 46 7.17 -4.00 11.14
CA GLU A 46 5.86 -3.57 11.64
C GLU A 46 5.14 -2.67 10.63
N LEU A 47 4.34 -3.27 9.76
CA LEU A 47 3.11 -2.63 9.29
C LEU A 47 1.94 -3.47 9.81
N SER A 48 1.61 -3.20 11.08
CA SER A 48 0.29 -3.48 11.62
C SER A 48 -0.76 -2.93 10.64
N LEU A 49 -1.50 -3.84 10.04
CA LEU A 49 -2.72 -3.56 9.30
C LEU A 49 -3.77 -3.04 10.30
N GLU A 50 -3.64 -1.78 10.73
CA GLU A 50 -4.82 -1.01 11.12
C GLU A 50 -5.48 -0.57 9.81
N GLU A 51 -6.26 -1.49 9.26
CA GLU A 51 -7.22 -1.21 8.19
C GLU A 51 -8.21 -0.16 8.73
N GLU A 52 -8.08 1.09 8.31
CA GLU A 52 -9.16 2.07 8.44
C GLU A 52 -10.38 1.51 7.70
N ASP A 53 -11.41 1.09 8.45
CA ASP A 53 -12.68 0.57 7.92
C ASP A 53 -13.33 1.58 6.95
N PRO A 54 -13.29 1.34 5.62
CA PRO A 54 -13.82 2.27 4.64
C PRO A 54 -15.35 2.24 4.57
N PHE A 55 -16.02 1.35 5.32
CA PHE A 55 -17.46 1.16 5.32
C PHE A 55 -18.16 1.59 6.62
N GLY A 56 -17.41 2.11 7.61
CA GLY A 56 -17.99 2.73 8.81
C GLY A 56 -18.96 1.83 9.58
N LEU A 57 -18.67 0.53 9.68
CA LEU A 57 -19.51 -0.45 10.39
C LEU A 57 -19.48 -0.27 11.92
N GLY A 58 -18.66 0.65 12.43
CA GLY A 58 -18.67 1.11 13.82
C GLY A 58 -20.03 1.65 14.31
N ALA A 59 -20.97 1.95 13.40
CA ALA A 59 -22.34 2.35 13.72
C ALA A 59 -23.22 1.23 14.32
N LEU A 60 -22.76 -0.02 14.32
CA LEU A 60 -23.48 -1.15 14.92
C LEU A 60 -23.09 -1.44 16.38
N HIS A 61 -22.15 -0.69 16.95
CA HIS A 61 -21.91 -0.74 18.40
C HIS A 61 -22.91 0.17 19.11
N PRO A 62 -23.89 -0.37 19.86
CA PRO A 62 -24.78 0.47 20.64
C PRO A 62 -23.95 1.09 21.77
N GLN A 63 -23.73 2.40 21.70
CA GLN A 63 -23.19 3.18 22.81
C GLN A 63 -24.12 2.98 24.01
N ARG A 64 -23.70 2.15 24.96
CA ARG A 64 -24.35 2.07 26.26
C ARG A 64 -23.92 3.31 27.04
N SER A 65 -24.90 4.16 27.26
CA SER A 65 -24.82 5.50 27.83
C SER A 65 -23.96 5.61 29.08
N SER A 66 -23.33 6.79 29.17
CA SER A 66 -22.73 7.44 30.33
C SER A 66 -23.50 7.21 31.63
N ASP A 67 -22.78 7.00 32.74
CA ASP A 67 -23.03 7.74 34.00
C ASP A 67 -21.84 7.56 34.97
N THR A 68 -21.10 8.63 35.24
CA THR A 68 -20.59 9.11 36.55
C THR A 68 -19.72 10.33 36.36
#